data_AF-M5RJS2-F1
#
_entry.id   AF-M5RJS2-F1
#
_cell.length_a   1.000
_cell.length_b   1.000
_cell.length_c   1.000
_cell.angle_alpha   90.00
_cell.angle_beta   90.00
_cell.angle_gamma   90.00
#
_symmetry.space_group_name_H-M   'P 1'
#
loop_
_entity.id
_entity.type
_entity.pdbx_description
1 polymer ?
#
loop_
_entity_poly.entity_id
_entity_poly.type
_entity_poly.pdbx_seq_one_letter_code
_entity_poly.pdbx_strand_id
1 'polypeptide(L)'
;MQPAIEIKRCALSALPKEASSETWNPVSHLSVLQMLDTAIANAGFKATSETILVSKAGNRLFATLDLNIKVGETERLIVGVRNSHDKSFSMGLYYGTRSRVSKCVSFAVDAVTRRRHTPNADTVYADEIDAAVHQLKSFAEDQSIQFSAMKNRFFSVCEPEAIIVHAAEASAIPWRYVPKILSEWRRPSHRKHRGQSQYHLFQSFIQVFDDRFKRSPIEVASELVRLHNFFRHCDVKVNFTRENQKNQ
;
A
#
# COMPACT_ATOMS: atom_id res chain seq x y z
N MET A 1 8.73 13.61 14.48
CA MET A 1 7.66 12.59 14.62
C MET A 1 8.34 11.32 15.12
N GLN A 2 7.87 10.67 16.19
CA GLN A 2 8.47 9.41 16.64
C GLN A 2 8.27 8.35 15.54
N PRO A 3 9.32 7.65 15.09
CA PRO A 3 9.20 6.62 14.06
C PRO A 3 8.38 5.45 14.61
N ALA A 4 7.71 4.72 13.71
CA ALA A 4 7.09 3.47 14.08
C ALA A 4 8.15 2.44 14.53
N ILE A 5 7.76 1.60 15.48
CA ILE A 5 8.58 0.53 16.04
C ILE A 5 7.90 -0.80 15.70
N GLU A 6 8.67 -1.76 15.23
CA GLU A 6 8.19 -3.11 14.98
C GLU A 6 8.10 -3.90 16.29
N ILE A 7 6.96 -4.56 16.52
CA ILE A 7 6.72 -5.37 17.71
C ILE A 7 6.14 -6.73 17.32
N LYS A 8 6.22 -7.70 18.24
CA LYS A 8 5.53 -8.99 18.08
C LYS A 8 4.05 -8.85 18.43
N ARG A 9 3.20 -9.65 17.78
CA ARG A 9 1.75 -9.67 18.02
C ARG A 9 1.36 -9.86 19.50
N CYS A 10 2.08 -10.72 20.22
CA CYS A 10 1.82 -10.95 21.65
C CYS A 10 2.03 -9.71 22.53
N ALA A 11 2.83 -8.73 22.08
CA ALA A 11 3.05 -7.49 22.81
C ALA A 11 1.89 -6.48 22.67
N LEU A 12 0.94 -6.71 21.75
CA LEU A 12 -0.20 -5.82 21.53
C LEU A 12 -1.15 -5.74 22.74
N SER A 13 -1.24 -6.81 23.53
CA SER A 13 -2.10 -6.85 24.72
C SER A 13 -1.58 -5.96 25.85
N ALA A 14 -0.27 -5.65 25.85
CA ALA A 14 0.38 -4.80 26.85
C ALA A 14 0.38 -3.31 26.48
N LEU A 15 -0.13 -2.95 25.30
CA LEU A 15 -0.18 -1.56 24.86
C LEU A 15 -1.24 -0.77 25.65
N PRO A 16 -0.98 0.52 25.91
CA PRO A 16 -1.95 1.37 26.58
C PRO A 16 -3.22 1.46 25.72
N LYS A 17 -4.36 1.20 26.35
CA LYS A 17 -5.69 1.42 25.78
C LYS A 17 -6.28 2.65 26.45
N GLU A 18 -6.71 3.64 25.67
CA GLU A 18 -7.45 4.78 26.24
C GLU A 18 -8.71 4.29 26.99
N ALA A 19 -9.03 4.93 28.11
CA ALA A 19 -10.26 4.63 28.84
C ALA A 19 -11.48 4.89 27.95
N SER A 20 -12.40 3.92 27.89
CA SER A 20 -13.65 4.08 27.16
C SER A 20 -14.50 5.19 27.80
N SER A 21 -15.16 6.00 26.98
CA SER A 21 -16.19 6.95 27.38
C SER A 21 -17.54 6.57 26.75
N GLU A 22 -18.63 7.24 27.15
CA GLU A 22 -19.97 6.98 26.58
C GLU A 22 -20.03 7.08 25.05
N THR A 23 -19.16 7.90 24.45
CA THR A 23 -19.13 8.18 23.00
C THR A 23 -17.92 7.58 22.29
N TRP A 24 -17.00 6.93 23.02
CA TRP A 24 -15.77 6.39 22.47
C TRP A 24 -15.38 5.08 23.15
N ASN A 25 -15.43 3.99 22.41
CA ASN A 25 -14.97 2.70 22.89
C ASN A 25 -13.88 2.15 21.96
N PRO A 26 -12.58 2.43 22.23
CA PRO A 26 -11.51 2.05 21.33
C PRO A 26 -11.45 0.52 21.19
N VAL A 27 -11.42 0.05 19.95
CA VAL A 27 -11.29 -1.38 19.66
C VAL A 27 -9.82 -1.75 19.78
N SER A 28 -9.52 -2.81 20.53
CA SER A 28 -8.14 -3.20 20.77
C SER A 28 -7.42 -3.55 19.46
N HIS A 29 -6.14 -3.21 19.37
CA HIS A 29 -5.32 -3.55 18.19
C HIS A 29 -5.27 -5.06 17.94
N LEU A 30 -5.21 -5.85 19.02
CA LEU A 30 -5.24 -7.31 18.94
C LEU A 30 -6.57 -7.83 18.40
N SER A 31 -7.69 -7.28 18.85
CA SER A 31 -9.04 -7.66 18.41
C SER A 31 -9.22 -7.42 16.92
N VAL A 32 -8.76 -6.27 16.41
CA VAL A 32 -8.80 -5.98 14.96
C VAL A 32 -8.01 -7.01 14.16
N LEU A 33 -6.82 -7.43 14.63
CA LEU A 33 -6.05 -8.47 13.95
C LEU A 33 -6.72 -9.84 14.02
N GLN A 34 -7.36 -10.19 15.14
CA GLN A 34 -8.10 -11.45 15.28
C GLN A 34 -9.33 -11.50 14.36
N MET A 35 -10.05 -10.38 14.21
CA MET A 35 -11.14 -10.25 13.23
C MET A 35 -10.61 -10.46 11.81
N LEU A 36 -9.47 -9.84 11.48
CA LEU A 36 -8.84 -10.00 10.18
C LEU A 36 -8.37 -11.44 9.92
N ASP A 37 -7.73 -12.10 10.89
CA ASP A 37 -7.34 -13.51 10.75
C ASP A 37 -8.56 -14.41 10.51
N THR A 38 -9.65 -14.16 11.23
CA THR A 38 -10.91 -14.91 11.09
C THR A 38 -11.51 -14.72 9.70
N ALA A 39 -11.61 -13.48 9.21
CA ALA A 39 -12.11 -13.20 7.86
C ALA A 39 -11.25 -13.84 6.78
N ILE A 40 -9.92 -13.72 6.88
CA ILE A 40 -8.96 -14.34 5.95
C ILE A 40 -9.14 -15.86 5.91
N ALA A 41 -9.26 -16.50 7.08
CA ALA A 41 -9.46 -17.94 7.17
C ALA A 41 -10.80 -18.38 6.58
N ASN A 42 -11.89 -17.64 6.87
CA ASN A 42 -13.22 -17.92 6.33
C ASN A 42 -13.26 -17.80 4.80
N ALA A 43 -12.51 -16.86 4.23
CA ALA A 43 -12.35 -16.71 2.79
C ALA A 43 -11.41 -17.75 2.15
N GLY A 44 -10.88 -18.70 2.92
CA GLY A 44 -10.02 -19.78 2.44
C GLY A 44 -8.56 -19.38 2.20
N PHE A 45 -8.14 -18.23 2.72
CA PHE A 45 -6.77 -17.75 2.59
C PHE A 45 -5.93 -18.10 3.84
N LYS A 46 -4.60 -18.06 3.68
CA LYS A 46 -3.65 -18.28 4.78
C LYS A 46 -2.62 -17.17 4.83
N ALA A 47 -2.49 -16.53 6.00
CA ALA A 47 -1.38 -15.64 6.28
C ALA A 47 -0.06 -16.45 6.39
N THR A 48 0.97 -15.99 5.70
CA THR A 48 2.30 -16.63 5.61
C THR A 48 3.35 -15.90 6.41
N SER A 49 3.19 -14.58 6.58
CA SER A 49 3.99 -13.78 7.49
C SER A 49 3.23 -12.51 7.87
N GLU A 50 3.69 -11.87 8.93
CA GLU A 50 3.13 -10.61 9.40
C GLU A 50 4.22 -9.61 9.77
N THR A 51 3.89 -8.33 9.68
CA THR A 51 4.71 -7.23 10.19
C THR A 51 3.79 -6.30 10.96
N ILE A 52 4.15 -5.97 12.20
CA ILE A 52 3.31 -5.16 13.09
C ILE A 52 4.13 -3.95 13.54
N LEU A 53 3.66 -2.77 13.14
CA LEU A 53 4.29 -1.50 13.43
C LEU A 53 3.38 -0.69 14.34
N VAL A 54 3.94 -0.13 15.42
CA VAL A 54 3.21 0.77 16.31
C VAL A 54 3.93 2.11 16.43
N SER A 55 3.17 3.19 16.56
CA SER A 55 3.72 4.54 16.74
C SER A 55 2.93 5.30 17.80
N LYS A 56 3.40 6.49 18.17
CA LYS A 56 2.75 7.37 19.16
C LYS A 56 2.46 6.64 20.49
N ALA A 57 3.52 6.10 21.09
CA ALA A 57 3.46 5.34 22.34
C ALA A 57 2.48 4.14 22.31
N GLY A 58 2.29 3.52 21.14
CA GLY A 58 1.43 2.35 20.99
C GLY A 58 0.00 2.64 20.54
N ASN A 59 -0.41 3.91 20.48
CA ASN A 59 -1.79 4.29 20.15
C ASN A 59 -2.15 4.13 18.66
N ARG A 60 -1.17 3.96 17.77
CA ARG A 60 -1.39 3.86 16.33
C ARG A 60 -0.75 2.61 15.79
N LEU A 61 -1.58 1.70 15.30
CA LEU A 61 -1.19 0.44 14.68
C LEU A 61 -1.15 0.59 13.15
N PHE A 62 -0.13 0.00 12.54
CA PHE A 62 -0.17 -0.44 11.15
C PHE A 62 0.41 -1.85 11.07
N ALA A 63 -0.37 -2.81 10.59
CA ALA A 63 0.09 -4.17 10.39
C ALA A 63 -0.10 -4.61 8.94
N THR A 64 0.72 -5.54 8.48
CA THR A 64 0.58 -6.18 7.17
C THR A 64 0.62 -7.69 7.30
N LEU A 65 -0.29 -8.39 6.65
CA LEU A 65 -0.32 -9.84 6.52
C LEU A 65 -0.02 -10.22 5.06
N ASP A 66 1.00 -11.05 4.84
CA ASP A 66 1.30 -11.60 3.52
C ASP A 66 0.49 -12.87 3.31
N LEU A 67 -0.31 -12.93 2.26
CA LEU A 67 -1.17 -14.07 1.99
C LEU A 67 -0.50 -15.11 1.09
N ASN A 68 -0.97 -16.36 1.17
CA ASN A 68 -0.55 -17.47 0.33
C ASN A 68 -1.08 -17.38 -1.12
N ILE A 69 -1.36 -16.18 -1.63
CA ILE A 69 -1.86 -15.93 -2.98
C ILE A 69 -0.76 -15.26 -3.80
N LYS A 70 -0.44 -15.85 -4.94
CA LYS A 70 0.47 -15.25 -5.92
C LYS A 70 -0.33 -14.31 -6.82
N VAL A 71 0.19 -13.10 -7.00
CA VAL A 71 -0.33 -12.15 -7.99
C VAL A 71 0.53 -12.18 -9.26
N GLY A 72 1.81 -12.53 -9.14
CA GLY A 72 2.68 -12.75 -10.27
C GLY A 72 3.79 -13.72 -9.91
N GLU A 73 4.82 -13.80 -10.75
CA GLU A 73 6.00 -14.63 -10.50
C GLU A 73 6.73 -14.24 -9.21
N THR A 74 6.78 -12.94 -8.93
CA THR A 74 7.54 -12.37 -7.81
C THR A 74 6.67 -11.66 -6.78
N GLU A 75 5.38 -11.50 -7.05
CA GLU A 75 4.46 -10.72 -6.21
C GLU A 75 3.48 -11.63 -5.47
N ARG A 76 3.27 -11.32 -4.19
CA ARG A 76 2.23 -11.94 -3.38
C ARG A 76 1.22 -10.90 -2.93
N LEU A 77 -0.01 -11.35 -2.73
CA LEU A 77 -1.06 -10.53 -2.18
C LEU A 77 -0.76 -10.20 -0.71
N ILE A 78 -1.01 -8.96 -0.32
CA ILE A 78 -0.92 -8.53 1.06
C ILE A 78 -2.18 -7.80 1.50
N VAL A 79 -2.47 -7.87 2.79
CA VAL A 79 -3.49 -7.05 3.44
C VAL A 79 -2.83 -6.21 4.51
N GLY A 80 -2.98 -4.89 4.42
CA GLY A 80 -2.61 -3.95 5.47
C GLY A 80 -3.81 -3.62 6.34
N VAL A 81 -3.58 -3.32 7.61
CA VAL A 81 -4.60 -2.81 8.52
C VAL A 81 -4.03 -1.69 9.36
N ARG A 82 -4.80 -0.61 9.51
CA ARG A 82 -4.51 0.49 10.44
C ARG A 82 -5.59 0.55 11.51
N ASN A 83 -5.20 0.94 12.72
CA ASN A 83 -6.13 1.21 13.80
C ASN A 83 -5.55 2.31 14.72
N SER A 84 -6.39 3.14 15.33
CA SER A 84 -5.94 4.17 16.28
C SER A 84 -6.77 4.17 17.56
N HIS A 85 -6.11 4.33 18.70
CA HIS A 85 -6.75 4.58 19.99
C HIS A 85 -6.86 6.07 20.30
N ASP A 86 -6.01 6.92 19.69
CA ASP A 86 -5.93 8.37 19.92
C ASP A 86 -6.88 9.20 19.05
N LYS A 87 -7.93 8.59 18.48
CA LYS A 87 -8.94 9.22 17.62
C LYS A 87 -8.39 9.87 16.35
N SER A 88 -7.13 9.61 15.99
CA SER A 88 -6.49 10.26 14.84
C SER A 88 -6.98 9.75 13.49
N PHE A 89 -7.50 8.52 13.44
CA PHE A 89 -8.16 7.93 12.27
C PHE A 89 -9.03 6.72 12.66
N SER A 90 -10.02 6.38 11.83
CA SER A 90 -10.76 5.13 11.99
C SER A 90 -9.93 3.92 11.56
N MET A 91 -10.37 2.73 11.95
CA MET A 91 -9.81 1.49 11.41
C MET A 91 -9.87 1.50 9.87
N GLY A 92 -8.89 0.93 9.20
CA GLY A 92 -8.96 0.81 7.74
C GLY A 92 -8.11 -0.33 7.23
N LEU A 93 -8.51 -0.88 6.10
CA LEU A 93 -7.80 -1.95 5.42
C LEU A 93 -7.15 -1.44 4.14
N TYR A 94 -6.02 -2.04 3.80
CA TYR A 94 -5.31 -1.81 2.55
C TYR A 94 -5.13 -3.13 1.81
N TYR A 95 -5.31 -3.13 0.49
CA TYR A 95 -4.91 -4.26 -0.34
C TYR A 95 -3.80 -3.84 -1.27
N GLY A 96 -2.93 -4.79 -1.56
CA GLY A 96 -1.77 -4.52 -2.36
C GLY A 96 -0.98 -5.77 -2.65
N THR A 97 0.25 -5.54 -3.08
CA THR A 97 1.21 -6.61 -3.31
C THR A 97 2.52 -6.33 -2.60
N ARG A 98 3.24 -7.40 -2.31
CA ARG A 98 4.64 -7.33 -1.86
C ARG A 98 5.53 -8.05 -2.84
N SER A 99 6.59 -7.38 -3.26
CA SER A 99 7.63 -7.98 -4.08
C SER A 99 8.48 -8.91 -3.23
N ARG A 100 8.63 -10.17 -3.63
CA ARG A 100 9.54 -11.12 -2.97
C ARG A 100 11.02 -10.76 -3.20
N VAL A 101 11.30 -9.89 -4.16
CA VAL A 101 12.66 -9.48 -4.53
C VAL A 101 13.17 -8.40 -3.60
N SER A 102 12.48 -7.26 -3.54
CA SER A 102 12.88 -6.10 -2.74
C SER A 102 12.22 -6.05 -1.37
N LYS A 103 11.20 -6.90 -1.14
CA LYS A 103 10.30 -6.87 0.03
C LYS A 103 9.45 -5.60 0.12
N CYS A 104 9.55 -4.70 -0.86
CA CYS A 104 8.76 -3.49 -0.86
C CYS A 104 7.27 -3.79 -1.04
N VAL A 105 6.47 -2.94 -0.41
CA VAL A 105 5.01 -3.00 -0.39
C VAL A 105 4.45 -1.99 -1.40
N SER A 106 3.44 -2.42 -2.15
CA SER A 106 2.64 -1.58 -3.04
C SER A 106 1.17 -1.72 -2.67
N PHE A 107 0.56 -0.68 -2.12
CA PHE A 107 -0.88 -0.64 -1.87
C PHE A 107 -1.64 -0.02 -3.04
N ALA A 108 -2.80 -0.57 -3.35
CA ALA A 108 -3.66 -0.18 -4.47
C ALA A 108 -5.04 0.29 -4.01
N VAL A 109 -5.53 -0.25 -2.89
CA VAL A 109 -6.86 0.03 -2.35
C VAL A 109 -6.71 0.49 -0.90
N ASP A 110 -7.43 1.55 -0.53
CA ASP A 110 -7.69 1.96 0.85
C ASP A 110 -9.18 1.71 1.13
N ALA A 111 -9.50 0.54 1.68
CA ALA A 111 -10.83 0.18 2.13
C ALA A 111 -11.02 0.77 3.54
N VAL A 112 -11.31 2.07 3.56
CA VAL A 112 -11.53 2.85 4.79
C VAL A 112 -12.87 2.44 5.41
N THR A 113 -12.88 2.16 6.71
CA THR A 113 -14.14 2.06 7.44
C THR A 113 -14.74 3.44 7.64
N ARG A 114 -16.02 3.61 7.29
CA ARG A 114 -16.69 4.92 7.32
C ARG A 114 -17.08 5.36 8.73
N ARG A 115 -16.84 4.56 9.79
CA ARG A 115 -17.36 4.80 11.14
C ARG A 115 -16.28 4.81 12.23
N ARG A 116 -16.39 5.80 13.13
CA ARG A 116 -15.52 5.98 14.32
C ARG A 116 -15.84 4.91 15.37
N HIS A 117 -14.94 4.67 16.32
CA HIS A 117 -15.09 3.68 17.40
C HIS A 117 -16.26 4.02 18.35
N THR A 118 -17.48 3.70 17.93
CA THR A 118 -18.73 3.85 18.68
C THR A 118 -19.04 2.59 19.50
N PRO A 119 -20.02 2.63 20.43
CA PRO A 119 -20.65 1.42 20.94
C PRO A 119 -21.06 0.50 19.76
N ASN A 120 -20.81 -0.81 19.87
CA ASN A 120 -20.93 -1.82 18.80
C ASN A 120 -19.94 -1.75 17.63
N ALA A 121 -18.84 -1.00 17.75
CA ALA A 121 -17.80 -0.95 16.71
C ALA A 121 -17.21 -2.33 16.36
N ASP A 122 -17.14 -3.27 17.32
CA ASP A 122 -16.55 -4.59 17.09
C ASP A 122 -17.28 -5.40 16.01
N THR A 123 -18.62 -5.48 16.08
CA THR A 123 -19.42 -6.20 15.08
C THR A 123 -19.34 -5.53 13.72
N VAL A 124 -19.43 -4.20 13.68
CA VAL A 124 -19.34 -3.43 12.43
C VAL A 124 -17.99 -3.62 11.77
N TYR A 125 -16.90 -3.60 12.55
CA TYR A 125 -15.56 -3.83 12.03
C TYR A 125 -15.39 -5.25 11.51
N ALA A 126 -15.95 -6.25 12.17
CA ALA A 126 -15.94 -7.62 11.65
C ALA A 126 -16.64 -7.70 10.28
N ASP A 127 -17.82 -7.09 10.14
CA ASP A 127 -18.57 -7.09 8.87
C ASP A 127 -17.82 -6.32 7.76
N GLU A 128 -17.25 -5.16 8.08
CA GLU A 128 -16.45 -4.37 7.12
C GLU A 128 -15.18 -5.09 6.70
N ILE A 129 -14.49 -5.76 7.64
CA ILE A 129 -13.31 -6.58 7.37
C ILE A 129 -13.68 -7.79 6.50
N ASP A 130 -14.82 -8.44 6.79
CA ASP A 130 -15.29 -9.58 6.02
C ASP A 130 -15.62 -9.19 4.57
N ALA A 131 -16.43 -8.15 4.39
CA ALA A 131 -16.77 -7.62 3.06
C ALA A 131 -15.53 -7.20 2.26
N ALA A 132 -14.55 -6.62 2.95
CA ALA A 132 -13.24 -6.28 2.45
C ALA A 132 -12.45 -7.50 1.93
N VAL A 133 -12.34 -8.53 2.77
CA VAL A 133 -11.60 -9.75 2.47
C VAL A 133 -12.22 -10.53 1.30
N HIS A 134 -13.54 -10.48 1.14
CA HIS A 134 -14.23 -11.10 -0.01
C HIS A 134 -13.78 -10.55 -1.37
N GLN A 135 -13.24 -9.32 -1.43
CA GLN A 135 -12.73 -8.72 -2.67
C GLN A 135 -11.29 -9.10 -3.01
N LEU A 136 -10.59 -9.83 -2.14
CA LEU A 136 -9.15 -10.10 -2.32
C LEU A 136 -8.84 -10.97 -3.52
N LYS A 137 -9.70 -11.93 -3.84
CA LYS A 137 -9.47 -12.85 -4.95
C LYS A 137 -9.59 -12.13 -6.30
N SER A 138 -10.67 -11.41 -6.52
CA SER A 138 -10.88 -10.61 -7.74
C SER A 138 -9.79 -9.55 -7.88
N PHE A 139 -9.42 -8.88 -6.78
CA PHE A 139 -8.30 -7.94 -6.78
C PHE A 139 -6.98 -8.60 -7.21
N ALA A 140 -6.66 -9.80 -6.72
CA ALA A 140 -5.44 -10.51 -7.09
C ALA A 140 -5.39 -10.87 -8.59
N GLU A 141 -6.54 -11.27 -9.16
CA GLU A 141 -6.69 -11.57 -10.58
C GLU A 141 -6.49 -10.31 -11.44
N ASP A 142 -7.17 -9.20 -11.11
CA ASP A 142 -7.01 -7.91 -11.78
C ASP A 142 -5.57 -7.39 -11.71
N GLN A 143 -4.96 -7.51 -10.53
CA GLN A 143 -3.61 -7.05 -10.30
C GLN A 143 -2.57 -7.87 -11.08
N SER A 144 -2.83 -9.18 -11.26
CA SER A 144 -2.01 -10.07 -12.09
C SER A 144 -2.03 -9.64 -13.56
N ILE A 145 -3.22 -9.36 -14.09
CA ILE A 145 -3.41 -8.86 -15.46
C ILE A 145 -2.68 -7.53 -15.64
N GLN A 146 -2.85 -6.59 -14.70
CA GLN A 146 -2.20 -5.29 -14.74
C GLN A 146 -0.67 -5.41 -14.73
N PHE A 147 -0.10 -6.22 -13.83
CA PHE A 147 1.34 -6.42 -13.77
C PHE A 147 1.89 -7.11 -15.01
N SER A 148 1.15 -8.06 -15.60
CA SER A 148 1.51 -8.65 -16.89
C SER A 148 1.56 -7.59 -18.00
N ALA A 149 0.54 -6.74 -18.10
CA ALA A 149 0.51 -5.64 -19.07
C ALA A 149 1.69 -4.67 -18.87
N MET A 150 1.96 -4.26 -17.63
CA MET A 150 3.09 -3.37 -17.31
C MET A 150 4.46 -4.00 -17.61
N LYS A 151 4.59 -5.32 -17.45
CA LYS A 151 5.83 -6.05 -17.78
C LYS A 151 6.06 -6.08 -19.29
N ASN A 152 5.00 -6.16 -20.09
CA ASN A 152 5.05 -6.20 -21.55
C ASN A 152 5.08 -4.82 -22.23
N ARG A 153 4.79 -3.73 -21.52
CA ARG A 153 4.93 -2.37 -22.03
C ARG A 153 6.36 -1.85 -21.82
N PHE A 154 7.14 -1.82 -22.89
CA PHE A 154 8.48 -1.22 -22.90
C PHE A 154 8.42 0.27 -23.24
N PHE A 155 9.30 1.05 -22.64
CA PHE A 155 9.40 2.48 -22.88
C PHE A 155 10.26 2.82 -24.09
N SER A 156 9.87 3.89 -24.76
CA SER A 156 10.72 4.61 -25.70
C SER A 156 11.74 5.49 -24.96
N VAL A 157 12.70 6.07 -25.70
CA VAL A 157 13.72 6.96 -25.13
C VAL A 157 13.05 8.18 -24.47
N CYS A 158 13.48 8.54 -23.26
CA CYS A 158 12.97 9.67 -22.44
C CYS A 158 11.53 9.56 -21.90
N GLU A 159 10.74 8.55 -22.30
CA GLU A 159 9.40 8.33 -21.76
C GLU A 159 9.35 8.10 -20.23
N PRO A 160 10.30 7.37 -19.61
CA PRO A 160 10.33 7.20 -18.15
C PRO A 160 10.48 8.53 -17.40
N GLU A 161 11.37 9.41 -17.87
CA GLU A 161 11.57 10.75 -17.33
C GLU A 161 10.26 11.56 -17.35
N ALA A 162 9.55 11.56 -18.48
CA ALA A 162 8.28 12.28 -18.63
C ALA A 162 7.21 11.74 -17.66
N ILE A 163 7.08 10.42 -17.53
CA ILE A 163 6.15 9.80 -16.58
C ILE A 163 6.47 10.19 -15.14
N ILE A 164 7.76 10.27 -14.76
CA ILE A 164 8.17 10.69 -13.42
C ILE A 164 7.75 12.14 -13.14
N VAL A 165 7.92 13.05 -14.11
CA VAL A 165 7.48 14.44 -13.98
C VAL A 165 5.96 14.53 -13.88
N HIS A 166 5.23 13.86 -14.77
CA HIS A 166 3.77 13.83 -14.74
C HIS A 166 3.20 13.24 -13.45
N ALA A 167 3.86 12.25 -12.84
CA ALA A 167 3.46 11.73 -11.54
C ALA A 167 3.57 12.79 -10.44
N ALA A 168 4.55 13.69 -10.52
CA ALA A 168 4.69 14.80 -9.57
C ALA A 168 3.64 15.90 -9.83
N GLU A 169 3.39 16.25 -11.10
CA GLU A 169 2.34 17.19 -11.49
C GLU A 169 0.96 16.72 -11.04
N ALA A 170 0.66 15.43 -11.22
CA ALA A 170 -0.59 14.81 -10.78
C ALA A 170 -0.68 14.60 -9.26
N SER A 171 0.32 15.07 -8.49
CA SER A 171 0.40 14.88 -7.03
C SER A 171 0.36 13.41 -6.58
N ALA A 172 0.70 12.48 -7.47
CA ALA A 172 0.88 11.06 -7.15
C ALA A 172 2.16 10.86 -6.32
N ILE A 173 3.17 11.70 -6.57
CA ILE A 173 4.39 11.80 -5.76
C ILE A 173 4.72 13.25 -5.39
N PRO A 174 5.43 13.50 -4.29
CA PRO A 174 6.03 14.81 -4.03
C PRO A 174 7.16 15.14 -5.03
N TRP A 175 7.26 16.40 -5.50
CA TRP A 175 8.34 16.87 -6.39
C TRP A 175 9.75 16.50 -5.92
N ARG A 176 10.01 16.56 -4.61
CA ARG A 176 11.30 16.16 -4.00
C ARG A 176 11.70 14.70 -4.26
N TYR A 177 10.78 13.84 -4.71
CA TYR A 177 11.05 12.44 -5.02
C TYR A 177 11.49 12.21 -6.47
N VAL A 178 11.22 13.14 -7.38
CA VAL A 178 11.63 13.09 -8.79
C VAL A 178 13.12 12.74 -8.95
N PRO A 179 14.09 13.47 -8.32
CA PRO A 179 15.51 13.13 -8.49
C PRO A 179 15.88 11.75 -7.93
N LYS A 180 15.21 11.31 -6.85
CA LYS A 180 15.46 10.00 -6.23
C LYS A 180 14.96 8.87 -7.12
N ILE A 181 13.76 9.01 -7.68
CA ILE A 181 13.15 8.03 -8.58
C ILE A 181 13.93 7.97 -9.89
N LEU A 182 14.37 9.11 -10.43
CA LEU A 182 15.25 9.14 -11.61
C LEU A 182 16.56 8.41 -11.35
N SER A 183 17.17 8.61 -10.19
CA SER A 183 18.38 7.89 -9.80
C SER A 183 18.14 6.39 -9.71
N GLU A 184 17.06 5.97 -9.03
CA GLU A 184 16.70 4.56 -8.89
C GLU A 184 16.37 3.92 -10.25
N TRP A 185 15.67 4.62 -11.14
CA TRP A 185 15.40 4.14 -12.51
C TRP A 185 16.69 3.92 -13.30
N ARG A 186 17.60 4.90 -13.29
CA ARG A 186 18.86 4.84 -14.05
C ARG A 186 19.85 3.84 -13.46
N ARG A 187 19.84 3.68 -12.13
CA ARG A 187 20.73 2.80 -11.38
C ARG A 187 19.94 2.04 -10.31
N PRO A 188 19.20 0.99 -10.70
CA PRO A 188 18.36 0.25 -9.77
C PRO A 188 19.17 -0.43 -8.68
N SER A 189 18.71 -0.29 -7.43
CA SER A 189 19.29 -0.87 -6.22
C SER A 189 19.23 -2.41 -6.26
N HIS A 190 18.25 -2.98 -6.99
CA HIS A 190 18.11 -4.43 -7.16
C HIS A 190 18.28 -4.86 -8.62
N ARG A 191 19.08 -5.92 -8.86
CA ARG A 191 19.35 -6.43 -10.22
C ARG A 191 18.08 -6.81 -11.00
N LYS A 192 17.06 -7.35 -10.33
CA LYS A 192 15.77 -7.72 -10.96
C LYS A 192 14.86 -6.53 -11.24
N HIS A 193 15.22 -5.32 -10.78
CA HIS A 193 14.57 -4.08 -11.19
C HIS A 193 15.25 -3.47 -12.43
N ARG A 194 16.33 -4.09 -12.95
CA ARG A 194 16.93 -3.68 -14.22
C ARG A 194 16.04 -4.13 -15.36
N GLY A 195 15.46 -3.15 -16.05
CA GLY A 195 14.66 -3.35 -17.24
C GLY A 195 14.11 -2.02 -17.73
N GLN A 196 13.44 -2.04 -18.88
CA GLN A 196 12.91 -0.83 -19.53
C GLN A 196 11.38 -0.84 -19.65
N SER A 197 10.70 -1.70 -18.89
CA SER A 197 9.23 -1.75 -18.92
C SER A 197 8.58 -0.90 -17.84
N GLN A 198 7.29 -0.62 -18.01
CA GLN A 198 6.48 0.14 -17.05
C GLN A 198 6.51 -0.48 -15.65
N TYR A 199 6.57 -1.81 -15.57
CA TYR A 199 6.73 -2.51 -14.30
C TYR A 199 8.04 -2.15 -13.58
N HIS A 200 9.16 -2.05 -14.31
CA HIS A 200 10.44 -1.68 -13.71
C HIS A 200 10.45 -0.23 -13.22
N LEU A 201 9.79 0.68 -13.95
CA LEU A 201 9.65 2.06 -13.51
C LEU A 201 8.79 2.11 -12.25
N PHE A 202 7.64 1.44 -12.23
CA PHE A 202 6.81 1.32 -11.05
C PHE A 202 7.60 0.83 -9.83
N GLN A 203 8.41 -0.22 -9.97
CA GLN A 203 9.27 -0.70 -8.87
C GLN A 203 10.28 0.35 -8.41
N SER A 204 10.78 1.21 -9.30
CA SER A 204 11.69 2.31 -8.94
C SER A 204 11.00 3.36 -8.06
N PHE A 205 9.71 3.64 -8.32
CA PHE A 205 8.92 4.46 -7.41
C PHE A 205 8.79 3.77 -6.06
N ILE A 206 8.26 2.55 -6.03
CA ILE A 206 8.00 1.80 -4.79
C ILE A 206 9.26 1.71 -3.91
N GLN A 207 10.43 1.49 -4.50
CA GLN A 207 11.71 1.42 -3.78
C GLN A 207 12.03 2.70 -3.00
N VAL A 208 11.75 3.88 -3.57
CA VAL A 208 11.98 5.18 -2.91
C VAL A 208 11.06 5.37 -1.69
N PHE A 209 9.90 4.71 -1.67
CA PHE A 209 8.96 4.78 -0.55
C PHE A 209 9.32 3.85 0.61
N ASP A 210 10.11 2.79 0.38
CA ASP A 210 10.39 1.73 1.37
C ASP A 210 11.01 2.27 2.68
N ASP A 211 12.02 3.14 2.57
CA ASP A 211 12.69 3.71 3.74
C ASP A 211 11.75 4.53 4.61
N ARG A 212 10.84 5.29 3.98
CA ARG A 212 9.86 6.09 4.71
C ARG A 212 8.71 5.23 5.21
N PHE A 213 8.35 4.14 4.52
CA PHE A 213 7.31 3.22 4.97
C PHE A 213 7.59 2.71 6.38
N LYS A 214 8.84 2.35 6.69
CA LYS A 214 9.26 1.90 8.03
C LYS A 214 9.07 2.97 9.11
N ARG A 215 9.12 4.26 8.74
CA ARG A 215 9.00 5.39 9.69
C ARG A 215 7.56 5.87 9.84
N SER A 216 6.81 5.94 8.74
CA SER A 216 5.47 6.50 8.64
C SER A 216 4.56 5.61 7.77
N PRO A 217 4.23 4.38 8.21
CA PRO A 217 3.58 3.38 7.36
C PRO A 217 2.18 3.81 6.89
N ILE A 218 1.39 4.47 7.74
CA ILE A 218 0.02 4.92 7.41
C ILE A 218 0.03 5.99 6.31
N GLU A 219 0.86 7.02 6.46
CA GLU A 219 0.98 8.11 5.49
C GLU A 219 1.48 7.58 4.14
N VAL A 220 2.49 6.71 4.20
CA VAL A 220 3.06 6.08 3.00
C VAL A 220 2.06 5.15 2.33
N ALA A 221 1.24 4.41 3.08
CA ALA A 221 0.23 3.53 2.49
C ALA A 221 -0.78 4.31 1.64
N SER A 222 -1.28 5.45 2.14
CA SER A 222 -2.15 6.33 1.35
C SER A 222 -1.45 6.94 0.13
N GLU A 223 -0.15 7.26 0.23
CA GLU A 223 0.63 7.70 -0.94
C GLU A 223 0.81 6.59 -1.99
N LEU A 224 1.05 5.35 -1.55
CA LEU A 224 1.18 4.19 -2.44
C LEU A 224 -0.12 3.92 -3.21
N VAL A 225 -1.28 4.07 -2.56
CA VAL A 225 -2.59 3.97 -3.23
C VAL A 225 -2.74 5.03 -4.33
N ARG A 226 -2.34 6.29 -4.06
CA ARG A 226 -2.35 7.35 -5.10
C ARG A 226 -1.42 7.03 -6.26
N LEU A 227 -0.21 6.55 -5.95
CA LEU A 227 0.75 6.13 -6.96
C LEU A 227 0.21 4.98 -7.82
N HIS A 228 -0.41 3.98 -7.22
CA HIS A 228 -1.00 2.85 -7.95
C HIS A 228 -2.12 3.32 -8.87
N ASN A 229 -3.01 4.18 -8.38
CA ASN A 229 -4.07 4.78 -9.19
C ASN A 229 -3.51 5.61 -10.36
N PHE A 230 -2.41 6.34 -10.17
CA PHE A 230 -1.73 7.01 -11.27
C PHE A 230 -1.30 6.01 -12.34
N PHE A 231 -0.61 4.93 -11.97
CA PHE A 231 -0.17 3.90 -12.93
C PHE A 231 -1.31 3.15 -13.61
N ARG A 232 -2.47 3.01 -12.96
CA ARG A 232 -3.68 2.40 -13.54
C ARG A 232 -4.29 3.25 -14.67
N HIS A 233 -4.14 4.57 -14.59
CA HIS A 233 -4.67 5.51 -15.60
C HIS A 233 -3.56 6.15 -16.45
N CYS A 234 -2.31 5.72 -16.26
CA CYS A 234 -1.13 6.21 -16.97
C CYS A 234 -1.07 5.61 -18.38
N ASP A 235 -2.08 5.92 -19.20
CA ASP A 235 -2.04 5.77 -20.66
C ASP A 235 -1.29 6.96 -21.25
N VAL A 236 0.00 7.08 -20.93
CA VAL A 236 0.82 8.11 -21.55
C VAL A 236 1.14 7.62 -22.96
N LYS A 237 0.22 7.85 -23.90
CA LYS A 237 0.59 8.17 -25.27
C LYS A 237 1.39 9.46 -25.18
N VAL A 238 2.70 9.34 -25.00
CA VAL A 238 3.58 10.51 -24.99
C VAL A 238 3.56 11.06 -26.41
N ASN A 239 2.63 11.98 -26.70
CA ASN A 239 2.59 12.69 -27.97
C ASN A 239 3.73 13.73 -27.99
N PHE A 240 4.98 13.28 -27.99
CA PHE A 240 6.14 14.12 -28.36
C PHE A 240 6.18 14.26 -29.89
N THR A 241 5.16 14.87 -30.49
CA THR A 241 5.18 15.57 -31.81
C THR A 241 3.75 15.78 -32.30
N ARG A 242 3.28 17.05 -32.29
CA ARG A 242 2.49 17.70 -33.37
C ARG A 242 2.00 19.09 -32.95
N GLU A 243 2.89 19.99 -32.53
CA GLU A 243 2.55 21.44 -32.51
C GLU A 243 3.58 22.36 -33.18
N ASN A 244 4.72 21.85 -33.69
CA ASN A 244 5.71 22.67 -34.41
C ASN A 244 5.70 22.49 -35.95
N GLN A 245 4.55 22.23 -36.57
CA GLN A 245 4.38 22.26 -38.03
C GLN A 245 3.16 23.08 -38.49
N LYS A 246 2.87 24.20 -37.83
CA LYS A 246 1.88 25.17 -38.32
C LYS A 246 2.38 26.61 -38.46
N ASN A 247 3.69 26.83 -38.45
CA ASN A 247 4.29 28.11 -38.84
C ASN A 247 5.50 27.88 -39.75
N GLN A 248 5.23 27.48 -41.00
CA GLN A 248 6.07 27.72 -42.16
C GLN A 248 5.18 27.96 -43.37
#